data_AF-A0ABD0XTR2-F1
#
_entry.id   AF-A0ABD0XTR2-F1
#
_cell.length_a   1.000
_cell.length_b   1.000
_cell.length_c   1.000
_cell.angle_alpha   90.00
_cell.angle_beta   90.00
_cell.angle_gamma   90.00
#
_symmetry.space_group_name_H-M   'P 1'
#
loop_
_entity.id
_entity.type
_entity.pdbx_description
1 polymer ?
#
loop_
_entity_poly.entity_id
_entity_poly.type
_entity_poly.pdbx_seq_one_letter_code
_entity_poly.pdbx_strand_id
1 'polypeptide(L)'
;MVIYLEACEGGSMFDNIIGDRDGIFVTTAAATNENSFAYYCEYSTYDACLGDFYSITWMEQMDLLRESWSDRYVTLFKQYRHVRTNVNKSRVMMYGDFRLGFDRLSHFLGDDGSTKRTLPASNEAPELKMVTLNFFFPQLLIN
;
A
#
# COMPACT_ATOMS: atom_id res chain seq x y z
N MET A 1 4.48 -13.96 6.18
CA MET A 1 4.84 -12.52 6.26
C MET A 1 4.61 -11.88 4.90
N VAL A 2 4.19 -10.62 4.85
CA VAL A 2 4.02 -9.85 3.60
C VAL A 2 4.83 -8.56 3.69
N ILE A 3 5.54 -8.20 2.62
CA ILE A 3 6.33 -6.98 2.53
C ILE A 3 5.91 -6.20 1.27
N TYR A 4 5.52 -4.94 1.46
CA TYR A 4 5.34 -3.97 0.38
C TYR A 4 6.53 -3.02 0.42
N LEU A 5 7.33 -2.95 -0.64
CA LEU A 5 8.50 -2.06 -0.71
C LEU A 5 8.31 -0.98 -1.77
N GLU A 6 8.24 0.27 -1.32
CA GLU A 6 8.34 1.47 -2.16
C GLU A 6 9.79 1.95 -2.17
N ALA A 7 10.47 1.78 -3.29
CA ALA A 7 11.83 2.27 -3.50
C ALA A 7 12.21 2.18 -4.99
N CYS A 8 13.07 3.09 -5.43
CA CYS A 8 13.86 2.89 -6.64
C CYS A 8 14.70 1.62 -6.49
N GLU A 9 14.82 0.88 -7.59
CA GLU A 9 15.52 -0.40 -7.64
C GLU A 9 15.04 -1.41 -6.58
N GLY A 10 13.80 -1.29 -6.08
CA GLY A 10 13.31 -2.09 -4.96
C GLY A 10 13.42 -3.61 -5.18
N GLY A 11 13.31 -4.06 -6.43
CA GLY A 11 13.54 -5.46 -6.79
C GLY A 11 14.95 -5.98 -6.45
N SER A 12 15.97 -5.11 -6.43
CA SER A 12 17.36 -5.49 -6.13
C SER A 12 17.55 -5.97 -4.70
N MET A 13 16.64 -5.62 -3.78
CA MET A 13 16.67 -6.07 -2.39
C MET A 13 16.31 -7.54 -2.22
N PHE A 14 15.68 -8.16 -3.22
CA PHE A 14 15.10 -9.51 -3.10
C PHE A 14 15.49 -10.44 -4.24
N ASP A 15 15.93 -9.90 -5.37
CA ASP A 15 16.35 -10.68 -6.53
C ASP A 15 17.49 -11.65 -6.16
N ASN A 16 17.25 -12.95 -6.33
CA ASN A 16 18.15 -14.04 -5.94
C ASN A 16 18.56 -14.08 -4.45
N ILE A 17 17.86 -13.36 -3.56
CA ILE A 17 18.16 -13.33 -2.11
C ILE A 17 17.15 -14.17 -1.32
N ILE A 18 15.85 -14.05 -1.62
CA ILE A 18 14.79 -14.75 -0.88
C ILE A 18 14.30 -15.99 -1.64
N GLY A 19 14.08 -17.08 -0.90
CA GLY A 19 13.64 -18.37 -1.42
C GLY A 19 12.13 -18.50 -1.56
N ASP A 20 11.70 -19.54 -2.27
CA ASP A 20 10.29 -19.86 -2.56
C ASP A 20 9.54 -20.45 -1.35
N ARG A 21 10.23 -20.70 -0.22
CA ARG A 21 9.68 -21.38 0.97
C ARG A 21 9.95 -20.68 2.29
N ASP A 22 10.37 -19.42 2.26
CA ASP A 22 10.70 -18.67 3.47
C ASP A 22 9.46 -18.14 4.22
N GLY A 23 8.26 -18.36 3.67
CA GLY A 23 7.02 -17.84 4.25
C GLY A 23 6.93 -16.31 4.17
N ILE A 24 7.60 -15.70 3.18
CA ILE A 24 7.65 -14.26 2.94
C ILE A 24 7.14 -14.00 1.52
N PHE A 25 6.10 -13.19 1.37
CA PHE A 25 5.62 -12.70 0.09
C PHE A 25 5.98 -11.22 -0.04
N VAL A 26 6.62 -10.84 -1.14
CA VAL A 26 7.10 -9.47 -1.33
C VAL A 26 6.55 -8.88 -2.61
N THR A 27 6.13 -7.62 -2.57
CA THR A 27 5.86 -6.80 -3.75
C THR A 27 6.68 -5.52 -3.69
N THR A 28 7.17 -5.08 -4.85
CA THR A 28 8.09 -3.92 -4.95
C THR A 28 7.57 -2.92 -5.99
N ALA A 29 7.78 -1.64 -5.76
CA ALA A 29 7.36 -0.56 -6.65
C ALA A 29 8.06 -0.58 -8.02
N ALA A 30 9.31 -1.05 -8.07
CA ALA A 30 10.15 -1.04 -9.27
C ALA A 30 11.01 -2.31 -9.37
N ALA A 31 11.41 -2.64 -10.59
CA ALA A 31 12.36 -3.72 -10.86
C ALA A 31 13.78 -3.39 -10.36
N THR A 32 14.73 -4.30 -10.55
CA THR A 32 16.11 -4.20 -10.02
C THR A 32 16.93 -3.03 -10.59
N ASN A 33 16.46 -2.38 -11.66
CA ASN A 33 17.20 -1.36 -12.42
C ASN A 33 16.30 -0.22 -12.91
N GLU A 34 15.32 0.16 -12.09
CA GLU A 34 14.28 1.10 -12.47
C GLU A 34 13.89 1.99 -11.28
N ASN A 35 13.60 3.25 -11.55
CA ASN A 35 13.12 4.19 -10.55
C ASN A 35 11.68 3.88 -10.15
N SER A 36 11.32 4.19 -8.90
CA SER A 36 9.93 4.42 -8.53
C SER A 36 9.58 5.90 -8.68
N PHE A 37 8.32 6.27 -8.44
CA PHE A 37 7.81 7.60 -8.80
C PHE A 37 6.96 8.19 -7.69
N ALA A 38 7.25 9.44 -7.34
CA ALA A 38 6.35 10.26 -6.55
C ALA A 38 5.04 10.56 -7.33
N TYR A 39 3.98 10.85 -6.59
CA TYR A 39 2.66 11.18 -7.08
C TYR A 39 2.04 12.34 -6.29
N TYR A 40 0.95 12.90 -6.79
CA TYR A 40 0.29 14.06 -6.16
C TYR A 40 1.24 15.24 -5.94
N CYS A 41 2.01 15.60 -6.97
CA CYS A 41 3.01 16.69 -6.91
C CYS A 41 2.46 18.03 -7.42
N GLU A 42 1.24 18.07 -7.95
CA GLU A 42 0.68 19.26 -8.62
C GLU A 42 -0.05 20.22 -7.67
N TYR A 43 -0.01 19.96 -6.36
CA TYR A 43 -0.69 20.80 -5.36
C TYR A 43 0.12 22.06 -5.06
N SER A 44 -0.24 23.18 -5.68
CA SER A 44 0.45 24.47 -5.53
C SER A 44 0.57 25.00 -4.10
N THR A 45 -0.27 24.51 -3.18
CA THR A 45 -0.21 24.85 -1.76
C THR A 45 1.00 24.22 -1.04
N TYR A 46 1.59 23.16 -1.61
CA TYR A 46 2.68 22.39 -1.00
C TYR A 46 3.85 22.25 -1.98
N ASP A 47 5.07 22.59 -1.55
CA ASP A 47 6.30 22.32 -2.30
C ASP A 47 6.80 20.88 -2.04
N ALA A 48 5.88 19.91 -2.14
CA ALA A 48 6.12 18.50 -1.87
C ALA A 48 5.09 17.62 -2.58
N CYS A 49 5.50 16.40 -2.95
CA CYS A 49 4.59 15.36 -3.39
C CYS A 49 3.92 14.70 -2.17
N LEU A 50 2.62 14.39 -2.27
CA LEU A 50 1.84 13.85 -1.13
C LEU A 50 1.88 12.32 -1.02
N GLY A 51 2.48 11.62 -1.98
CA GLY A 51 2.66 10.18 -1.92
C GLY A 51 3.52 9.65 -3.05
N ASP A 52 3.63 8.33 -3.10
CA ASP A 52 4.36 7.60 -4.15
C ASP A 52 3.41 6.70 -4.93
N PHE A 53 3.61 6.62 -6.24
CA PHE A 53 2.63 6.06 -7.17
C PHE A 53 2.26 4.62 -6.85
N TYR A 54 3.24 3.77 -6.51
CA TYR A 54 2.94 2.39 -6.10
C TYR A 54 2.23 2.36 -4.74
N SER A 55 2.74 3.11 -3.77
CA SER A 55 2.15 3.20 -2.42
C SER A 55 0.68 3.63 -2.44
N ILE A 56 0.38 4.74 -3.11
CA ILE A 56 -1.01 5.23 -3.19
C ILE A 56 -1.92 4.23 -3.90
N THR A 57 -1.42 3.55 -4.94
CA THR A 57 -2.25 2.67 -5.78
C THR A 57 -2.76 1.48 -4.97
N TRP A 58 -1.91 0.87 -4.13
CA TRP A 58 -2.35 -0.27 -3.32
C TRP A 58 -3.18 0.19 -2.12
N MET A 59 -2.86 1.34 -1.51
CA MET A 59 -3.59 1.87 -0.35
C MET A 59 -5.00 2.35 -0.71
N GLU A 60 -5.15 3.13 -1.78
CA GLU A 60 -6.46 3.62 -2.23
C GLU A 60 -7.39 2.47 -2.65
N GLN A 61 -6.83 1.45 -3.32
CA GLN A 61 -7.58 0.23 -3.61
C GLN A 61 -8.04 -0.45 -2.32
N MET A 62 -7.19 -0.50 -1.29
CA MET A 62 -7.57 -1.10 0.00
C MET A 62 -8.69 -0.33 0.68
N ASP A 63 -8.68 0.99 0.65
CA ASP A 63 -9.74 1.81 1.23
C ASP A 63 -11.08 1.55 0.52
N LEU A 64 -11.08 1.50 -0.82
CA LEU A 64 -12.27 1.13 -1.59
C LEU A 64 -12.79 -0.29 -1.26
N LEU A 65 -11.88 -1.27 -1.12
CA LEU A 65 -12.23 -2.64 -0.77
C LEU A 65 -12.79 -2.76 0.65
N ARG A 66 -12.34 -1.90 1.57
CA ARG A 66 -12.85 -1.83 2.95
C ARG A 66 -14.25 -1.25 2.98
N GLU A 67 -14.49 -0.16 2.27
CA GLU A 67 -15.84 0.42 2.13
C GLU A 67 -16.85 -0.60 1.59
N SER A 68 -16.41 -1.44 0.65
CA SER A 68 -17.24 -2.49 0.05
C SER A 68 -17.18 -3.84 0.77
N TRP A 69 -16.54 -3.94 1.94
CA TRP A 69 -16.38 -5.18 2.73
C TRP A 69 -15.82 -6.37 1.94
N SER A 70 -15.06 -6.07 0.88
CA SER A 70 -14.62 -7.02 -0.14
C SER A 70 -13.18 -7.47 0.06
N ASP A 71 -12.41 -6.79 0.89
CA ASP A 71 -11.04 -7.12 1.30
C ASP A 71 -10.92 -8.58 1.80
N ARG A 72 -11.95 -9.07 2.50
CA ARG A 72 -12.10 -10.49 2.91
C ARG A 72 -12.08 -11.50 1.77
N TYR A 73 -12.35 -11.08 0.53
CA TYR A 73 -12.45 -11.94 -0.66
C TYR A 73 -11.37 -11.64 -1.71
N VAL A 74 -10.56 -10.60 -1.49
CA VAL A 74 -9.42 -10.26 -2.36
C VAL A 74 -8.17 -10.95 -1.83
N THR A 75 -7.41 -11.58 -2.73
CA THR A 75 -6.15 -12.24 -2.41
C THR A 75 -4.97 -11.32 -2.71
N LEU A 76 -3.80 -11.62 -2.13
CA LEU A 76 -2.55 -10.93 -2.45
C LEU A 76 -2.26 -10.91 -3.96
N PHE A 77 -2.49 -12.00 -4.69
CA PHE A 77 -2.33 -12.02 -6.16
C PHE A 77 -3.29 -11.09 -6.90
N LYS A 78 -4.54 -10.99 -6.44
CA LYS A 78 -5.51 -10.07 -7.06
C LYS A 78 -5.08 -8.63 -6.85
N GLN A 79 -4.65 -8.28 -5.64
CA GLN A 79 -4.15 -6.95 -5.33
C GLN A 79 -2.88 -6.62 -6.12
N TYR A 80 -1.89 -7.54 -6.14
CA TYR A 80 -0.69 -7.40 -6.95
C TYR A 80 -1.02 -7.14 -8.43
N ARG A 81 -1.96 -7.89 -9.00
CA ARG A 81 -2.40 -7.68 -10.39
C ARG A 81 -3.00 -6.30 -10.60
N HIS A 82 -3.87 -5.85 -9.69
CA HIS A 82 -4.44 -4.51 -9.75
C HIS A 82 -3.34 -3.44 -9.69
N VAL A 83 -2.42 -3.53 -8.74
CA VAL A 83 -1.34 -2.55 -8.56
C VAL A 83 -0.42 -2.54 -9.77
N ARG A 84 0.02 -3.71 -10.26
CA ARG A 84 0.85 -3.83 -11.46
C ARG A 84 0.19 -3.28 -12.72
N THR A 85 -1.14 -3.29 -12.79
CA THR A 85 -1.88 -2.77 -13.94
C THR A 85 -1.99 -1.24 -13.88
N ASN A 86 -2.14 -0.66 -12.69
CA ASN A 86 -2.39 0.78 -12.51
C ASN A 86 -1.09 1.58 -12.34
N VAL A 87 -0.03 1.01 -11.76
CA VAL A 87 1.30 1.62 -11.70
C VAL A 87 1.98 1.44 -13.07
N ASN A 88 1.88 2.46 -13.91
CA ASN A 88 2.36 2.41 -15.29
C ASN A 88 3.69 3.14 -15.54
N LYS A 89 4.28 3.75 -14.51
CA LYS A 89 5.58 4.44 -14.62
C LYS A 89 6.76 3.54 -14.27
N SER A 90 6.54 2.47 -13.52
CA SER A 90 7.56 1.50 -13.13
C SER A 90 7.04 0.06 -13.22
N ARG A 91 7.94 -0.93 -13.31
CA ARG A 91 7.55 -2.35 -13.26
C ARG A 91 7.43 -2.86 -11.82
N VAL A 92 6.19 -3.09 -11.39
CA VAL A 92 5.89 -3.71 -10.10
C VAL A 92 6.26 -5.21 -10.12
N MET A 93 7.16 -5.62 -9.23
CA MET A 93 7.66 -7.00 -9.15
C MET A 93 7.15 -7.72 -7.89
N MET A 94 7.15 -9.05 -7.92
CA MET A 94 6.84 -9.90 -6.77
C MET A 94 7.94 -10.95 -6.55
N TYR A 95 8.24 -11.27 -5.29
CA TYR A 95 9.30 -12.20 -4.89
C TYR A 95 8.87 -13.08 -3.71
N GLY A 96 9.64 -14.14 -3.43
CA GLY A 96 9.48 -15.01 -2.27
C GLY A 96 8.47 -16.15 -2.46
N ASP A 97 7.76 -16.49 -1.39
CA ASP A 97 6.82 -17.60 -1.33
C ASP A 97 5.46 -17.24 -1.95
N PHE A 98 5.31 -17.56 -3.23
CA PHE A 98 4.09 -17.32 -4.01
C PHE A 98 2.86 -18.12 -3.54
N ARG A 99 3.01 -19.12 -2.67
CA ARG A 99 1.86 -19.84 -2.11
C ARG A 99 1.01 -18.93 -1.21
N LEU A 100 1.65 -17.96 -0.55
CA LEU A 100 0.96 -16.91 0.21
C LEU A 100 0.11 -16.01 -0.70
N GLY A 101 0.38 -15.95 -2.01
CA GLY A 101 -0.38 -15.14 -2.96
C GLY A 101 -1.88 -15.49 -3.02
N PHE A 102 -2.28 -16.68 -2.56
CA PHE A 102 -3.67 -17.12 -2.46
C PHE A 102 -4.37 -16.69 -1.16
N ASP A 103 -3.61 -16.24 -0.16
CA ASP A 103 -4.18 -15.76 1.10
C ASP A 103 -4.91 -14.43 0.90
N ARG A 104 -5.93 -14.23 1.75
CA ARG A 104 -6.79 -13.04 1.74
C ARG A 104 -6.06 -11.85 2.35
N LEU A 105 -6.32 -10.66 1.83
CA LEU A 105 -5.71 -9.42 2.35
C LEU A 105 -6.05 -9.18 3.82
N SER A 106 -7.27 -9.56 4.24
CA SER A 106 -7.73 -9.43 5.62
C SER A 106 -6.87 -10.19 6.64
N HIS A 107 -6.12 -11.22 6.23
CA HIS A 107 -5.19 -11.94 7.12
C HIS A 107 -3.98 -11.08 7.51
N PHE A 108 -3.61 -10.08 6.69
CA PHE A 108 -2.40 -9.28 6.87
C PHE A 108 -2.68 -7.83 7.23
N LEU A 109 -3.75 -7.26 6.66
CA LEU A 109 -4.13 -5.85 6.83
C LEU A 109 -5.31 -5.66 7.81
N GLY A 110 -5.80 -6.77 8.38
CA GLY A 110 -6.98 -6.80 9.25
C GLY A 110 -8.29 -6.79 8.47
N ASP A 111 -9.34 -7.31 9.10
CA ASP A 111 -10.73 -7.13 8.71
C ASP A 111 -11.34 -6.10 9.68
N ASP A 112 -12.20 -5.20 9.19
CA ASP A 112 -13.06 -4.46 10.10
C ASP A 112 -14.08 -5.47 10.64
N GLY A 113 -13.82 -6.02 11.82
CA GLY A 113 -14.66 -7.01 12.49
C GLY A 113 -16.04 -6.46 12.92
N SER A 114 -16.63 -5.51 12.18
CA SER A 114 -18.01 -5.08 12.33
C SER A 114 -18.96 -6.20 11.85
N THR A 115 -19.11 -7.22 12.69
CA THR A 115 -20.46 -7.65 13.02
C THR A 115 -21.15 -6.38 13.50
N LYS A 116 -22.06 -5.81 12.70
CA LYS A 116 -22.78 -4.55 12.97
C LYS A 116 -22.62 -4.09 14.41
N ARG A 117 -21.63 -3.23 14.69
CA ARG A 117 -21.84 -2.26 15.75
C ARG A 117 -22.90 -1.36 15.16
N THR A 118 -24.16 -1.70 15.43
CA THR A 118 -25.27 -0.78 15.25
C THR A 118 -24.90 0.42 16.11
N LEU A 119 -24.18 1.36 15.51
CA LEU A 119 -24.11 2.70 16.04
C LEU A 119 -25.57 3.15 16.09
N PRO A 120 -26.10 3.57 17.25
CA PRO A 120 -27.43 4.15 17.28
C PRO A 120 -27.43 5.25 16.23
N ALA A 121 -28.45 5.27 15.37
CA ALA A 121 -28.55 6.26 14.31
C ALA A 121 -28.43 7.67 14.93
N SER A 122 -27.24 8.27 14.86
CA SER A 122 -27.04 9.66 15.16
C SER A 122 -27.44 10.41 13.89
N ASN A 123 -28.47 11.23 13.98
CA ASN A 123 -28.92 12.10 12.89
C ASN A 123 -27.96 13.29 12.65
N GLU A 124 -26.67 13.11 12.91
CA GLU A 124 -25.63 14.09 12.67
C GLU A 124 -24.56 13.45 11.80
N ALA A 125 -24.24 14.12 10.68
CA ALA A 125 -23.13 13.76 9.83
C ALA A 125 -21.85 13.70 10.68
N PRO A 126 -21.00 12.67 10.54
CA PRO A 126 -19.76 12.62 11.28
C PRO A 126 -18.89 13.82 10.88
N GLU A 127 -18.62 14.68 11.84
CA GLU A 127 -17.65 15.76 11.69
C GLU A 127 -16.28 15.10 11.49
N LEU A 128 -15.68 15.32 10.30
CA LEU A 128 -14.31 14.94 10.00
C LEU A 128 -13.38 15.68 10.96
N LYS A 129 -13.05 15.05 12.08
CA LYS A 129 -11.96 15.51 12.93
C LYS A 129 -10.66 15.25 12.18
N MET A 130 -10.08 16.31 11.59
CA MET A 130 -8.67 16.31 11.24
C MET A 130 -7.89 15.94 12.49
N VAL A 131 -7.33 14.75 12.52
CA VAL A 131 -6.26 14.41 13.45
C VAL A 131 -5.02 15.07 12.88
N THR A 132 -4.65 16.23 13.41
CA THR A 132 -3.37 16.85 13.11
C THR A 132 -2.28 15.90 13.64
N LEU A 133 -1.69 15.10 12.75
CA LEU A 133 -0.46 14.40 13.05
C LEU A 133 0.64 15.45 13.12
N ASN A 134 0.94 15.92 14.33
CA ASN A 134 2.11 16.76 14.61
C ASN A 134 3.37 15.91 14.41
N PHE A 135 3.80 15.75 13.17
CA PHE A 135 5.15 15.30 12.87
C PHE A 135 6.10 16.46 13.17
N PHE A 136 6.70 16.42 14.36
CA PHE A 136 7.84 17.27 14.69
C PHE A 136 9.04 16.73 13.91
N PHE A 137 9.23 17.19 12.68
CA PHE A 137 10.48 16.96 11.95
C PHE A 137 11.52 17.95 12.49
N PRO A 138 12.60 17.48 13.15
CA PRO A 138 13.73 18.35 13.40
C PRO A 138 14.39 18.66 12.06
N GLN A 139 14.48 19.94 11.75
CA GLN A 139 15.16 20.49 10.57
C GLN A 139 16.61 19.97 10.53
N LEU A 140 16.89 18.99 9.68
CA LEU A 140 18.26 18.68 9.27
C LEU A 140 18.59 19.63 8.13
N LEU A 141 19.24 20.74 8.49
CA LEU A 141 19.94 21.61 7.56
C LEU A 141 21.07 20.80 6.91
N ILE A 142 21.00 20.59 5.60
CA ILE A 142 22.13 20.18 4.79
C ILE A 142 22.47 21.39 3.92
N ASN A 143 23.69 21.91 4.11
CA ASN A 143 24.34 22.96 3.31
C ASN A 143 24.59 22.48 1.87
#